data_AF-A0A7K3B043-F1
#
_entry.id   AF-A0A7K3B043-F1
#
_cell.length_a   1.000
_cell.length_b   1.000
_cell.length_c   1.000
_cell.angle_alpha   90.00
_cell.angle_beta   90.00
_cell.angle_gamma   90.00
#
_symmetry.space_group_name_H-M   'P 1'
#
loop_
_entity.id
_entity.type
_entity.pdbx_description
1 polymer ?
#
loop_
_entity_poly.entity_id
_entity_poly.type
_entity_poly.pdbx_seq_one_letter_code
_entity_poly.pdbx_strand_id
1 'polypeptide(L)'
;MNHPTGLTDPTPLPRLADVTPLVHPKLRSVVAAPRPARPRPLDLRVRAQRIQIDELVVDDPHQVLAHARQAALDDPETAEQLGYSATEPLPLPDAAALLCALYDTEALTDMGLRLTRHTTRVSASNQQTEPVSLVRSTTPDGQAD
;
A
#
# COMPACT_ATOMS: atom_id res chain seq x y z
N MET A 1 -10.85 -64.14 -51.84
CA MET A 1 -10.28 -63.80 -50.53
C MET A 1 -8.85 -64.29 -50.54
N ASN A 2 -7.90 -63.37 -50.71
CA ASN A 2 -6.56 -63.66 -51.23
C ASN A 2 -5.50 -63.77 -50.13
N HIS A 3 -4.89 -64.96 -50.13
CA HIS A 3 -3.50 -65.34 -49.90
C HIS A 3 -2.73 -65.06 -48.57
N PRO A 4 -2.04 -66.11 -48.05
CA PRO A 4 -1.08 -66.07 -46.95
C PRO A 4 0.39 -65.98 -47.42
N THR A 5 1.30 -65.96 -46.42
CA THR A 5 2.73 -66.38 -46.43
C THR A 5 3.80 -65.51 -47.10
N GLY A 6 4.80 -65.13 -46.29
CA GLY A 6 6.19 -65.57 -46.51
C GLY A 6 7.16 -64.61 -47.21
N LEU A 7 8.21 -64.23 -46.45
CA LEU A 7 9.62 -63.99 -46.83
C LEU A 7 9.93 -63.31 -48.18
N THR A 8 10.63 -62.15 -48.15
CA THR A 8 12.00 -61.96 -48.70
C THR A 8 12.43 -60.47 -48.66
N ASP A 9 13.61 -60.22 -48.11
CA ASP A 9 14.51 -59.08 -48.38
C ASP A 9 15.29 -59.37 -49.69
N PRO A 10 16.16 -58.51 -50.27
CA PRO A 10 16.21 -57.04 -50.49
C PRO A 10 16.24 -56.69 -52.00
N THR A 11 16.14 -55.42 -52.41
CA THR A 11 16.96 -54.87 -53.52
C THR A 11 17.05 -53.33 -53.47
N PRO A 12 18.24 -52.73 -53.66
CA PRO A 12 18.47 -51.27 -53.60
C PRO A 12 18.55 -50.58 -54.99
N LEU A 13 18.71 -49.25 -54.92
CA LEU A 13 19.14 -48.25 -55.93
C LEU A 13 17.99 -47.48 -56.62
N PRO A 14 18.11 -46.13 -56.77
CA PRO A 14 19.09 -45.56 -57.70
C PRO A 14 19.83 -44.28 -57.28
N ARG A 15 21.06 -44.21 -57.81
CA ARG A 15 21.78 -43.08 -58.44
C ARG A 15 21.73 -41.68 -57.81
N LEU A 16 22.94 -41.29 -57.39
CA LEU A 16 23.48 -39.92 -57.37
C LEU A 16 23.13 -39.08 -58.61
N ALA A 17 22.76 -37.84 -58.38
CA ALA A 17 23.19 -36.72 -59.20
C ALA A 17 23.74 -35.63 -58.26
N ASP A 18 25.02 -35.40 -58.43
CA ASP A 18 25.89 -34.47 -57.74
C ASP A 18 25.57 -33.03 -58.21
N VAL A 19 25.28 -32.13 -57.28
CA VAL A 19 25.26 -30.68 -57.53
C VAL A 19 25.88 -29.99 -56.32
N THR A 20 27.17 -29.69 -56.49
CA THR A 20 28.00 -28.70 -55.79
C THR A 20 27.34 -27.95 -54.62
N PRO A 21 27.84 -28.11 -53.37
CA PRO A 21 27.39 -27.29 -52.26
C PRO A 21 27.93 -25.87 -52.41
N LEU A 22 27.04 -24.88 -52.55
CA LEU A 22 27.37 -23.50 -52.22
C LEU A 22 27.86 -23.48 -50.77
N VAL A 23 29.08 -22.99 -50.55
CA VAL A 23 29.63 -22.81 -49.20
C VAL A 23 28.96 -21.59 -48.59
N HIS A 24 27.88 -21.80 -47.82
CA HIS A 24 27.30 -20.74 -47.00
C HIS A 24 28.26 -20.45 -45.84
N PRO A 25 28.78 -19.22 -45.67
CA PRO A 25 29.52 -18.88 -44.47
C PRO A 25 28.55 -19.01 -43.28
N LYS A 26 28.93 -19.84 -42.30
CA LYS A 26 28.18 -20.03 -41.06
C LYS A 26 28.10 -18.69 -40.34
N LEU A 27 27.00 -17.97 -40.53
CA LEU A 27 26.61 -16.87 -39.66
C LEU A 27 26.35 -17.50 -38.28
N ARG A 28 27.31 -17.37 -37.38
CA ARG A 28 27.10 -17.65 -35.96
C ARG A 28 26.04 -16.65 -35.49
N SER A 29 24.82 -17.14 -35.28
CA SER A 29 23.78 -16.36 -34.61
C SER A 29 24.25 -16.13 -33.18
N VAL A 30 24.82 -14.96 -32.94
CA VAL A 30 25.12 -14.49 -31.59
C VAL A 30 23.77 -14.04 -31.02
N VAL A 31 23.09 -14.95 -30.32
CA VAL A 31 22.08 -14.55 -29.36
C VAL A 31 22.83 -13.77 -28.29
N ALA A 32 22.80 -12.44 -28.39
CA ALA A 32 23.24 -11.60 -27.29
C ALA A 32 22.41 -11.99 -26.07
N ALA A 33 23.07 -12.42 -24.99
CA ALA A 33 22.40 -12.64 -23.72
C ALA A 33 21.62 -11.36 -23.37
N PRO A 34 20.35 -11.46 -22.92
CA PRO A 34 19.58 -10.29 -22.53
C PRO A 34 20.39 -9.50 -21.52
N ARG A 35 20.62 -8.22 -21.82
CA ARG A 35 21.27 -7.29 -20.90
C ARG A 35 20.52 -7.36 -19.56
N PRO A 36 21.20 -7.52 -18.41
CA PRO A 36 20.52 -7.51 -17.12
C PRO A 36 19.74 -6.20 -17.01
N ALA A 37 18.43 -6.30 -16.82
CA ALA A 37 17.59 -5.15 -16.58
C ALA A 37 18.11 -4.44 -15.32
N ARG A 38 18.20 -3.11 -15.36
CA ARG A 38 18.52 -2.34 -14.15
C ARG A 38 17.52 -2.71 -13.05
N PRO A 39 17.96 -2.93 -11.80
CA PRO A 39 17.04 -3.19 -10.70
C PRO A 39 16.02 -2.07 -10.64
N ARG A 40 14.74 -2.42 -10.82
CA ARG A 40 13.66 -1.47 -10.58
C ARG A 40 13.42 -1.42 -9.07
N PRO A 41 13.18 -0.24 -8.49
CA PRO A 41 12.78 -0.15 -7.09
C PRO A 41 11.51 -0.99 -6.90
N LEU A 42 11.47 -1.74 -5.80
CA LEU A 42 10.34 -2.57 -5.44
C LEU A 42 9.17 -1.65 -5.01
N ASP A 43 8.02 -1.76 -5.67
CA ASP A 43 6.82 -0.98 -5.33
C ASP A 43 6.04 -1.65 -4.19
N LEU A 44 6.46 -1.38 -2.94
CA LEU A 44 5.80 -1.86 -1.73
C LEU A 44 4.62 -0.95 -1.35
N ARG A 45 3.41 -1.43 -1.60
CA ARG A 45 2.15 -0.72 -1.27
C ARG A 45 1.60 -1.21 0.06
N VAL A 46 1.89 -0.45 1.13
CA VAL A 46 1.32 -0.64 2.46
C VAL A 46 0.37 0.51 2.74
N ARG A 47 -0.86 0.20 3.18
CA ARG A 47 -1.78 1.22 3.72
C ARG A 47 -1.86 1.08 5.21
N ALA A 48 -1.67 2.17 5.94
CA ALA A 48 -1.87 2.23 7.38
C ALA A 48 -3.04 3.18 7.68
N GLN A 49 -3.93 2.74 8.57
CA GLN A 49 -4.98 3.56 9.17
C GLN A 49 -4.66 3.73 10.66
N ARG A 50 -4.65 4.98 11.12
CA ARG A 50 -4.48 5.32 12.54
C ARG A 50 -5.77 5.97 13.04
N ILE A 51 -6.30 5.46 14.14
CA ILE A 51 -7.48 5.99 14.82
C ILE A 51 -7.05 6.37 16.24
N GLN A 52 -7.27 7.63 16.61
CA GLN A 52 -7.08 8.13 17.96
C GLN A 52 -8.44 8.21 18.64
N ILE A 53 -8.51 7.75 19.89
CA ILE A 53 -9.70 7.77 20.72
C ILE A 53 -9.29 8.40 22.05
N ASP A 54 -9.86 9.57 22.31
CA ASP A 54 -9.66 10.33 23.53
C ASP A 54 -10.94 10.28 24.37
N GLU A 55 -10.82 9.80 25.60
CA GLU A 55 -11.91 9.85 26.58
C GLU A 55 -11.70 11.06 27.49
N LEU A 56 -12.69 11.96 27.51
CA LEU A 56 -12.64 13.22 28.23
C LEU A 56 -13.71 13.23 29.32
N VAL A 57 -13.38 13.87 30.44
CA VAL A 57 -14.30 14.17 31.53
C VAL A 57 -14.45 15.67 31.63
N VAL A 58 -15.70 16.13 31.78
CA VAL A 58 -16.00 17.52 32.07
C VAL A 58 -15.85 17.73 33.57
N ASP A 59 -14.85 18.52 33.97
CA ASP A 59 -14.64 18.93 35.36
C ASP A 59 -15.49 20.16 35.72
N ASP A 60 -15.64 21.14 34.80
CA ASP A 60 -16.53 22.29 34.96
C ASP A 60 -17.46 22.48 33.73
N PRO A 61 -18.75 22.11 33.83
CA PRO A 61 -19.68 22.20 32.71
C PRO A 61 -20.05 23.64 32.34
N HIS A 62 -20.02 24.57 33.30
CA HIS A 62 -20.38 25.96 33.03
C HIS A 62 -19.27 26.66 32.25
N GLN A 63 -18.03 26.39 32.63
CA GLN A 63 -16.85 26.88 31.93
C GLN A 63 -16.80 26.34 30.50
N VAL A 64 -16.98 25.03 30.30
CA VAL A 64 -17.02 24.40 28.96
C VAL A 64 -18.08 25.05 28.07
N LEU A 65 -19.30 25.24 28.58
CA LEU A 65 -20.37 25.87 27.80
C LEU A 65 -20.07 27.33 27.44
N ALA A 66 -19.43 28.09 28.35
CA ALA A 66 -19.06 29.47 28.08
C ALA A 66 -18.00 29.56 26.98
N HIS A 67 -16.94 28.75 27.06
CA HIS A 67 -15.89 28.72 26.04
C HIS A 67 -16.39 28.18 24.70
N ALA A 68 -17.22 27.15 24.70
CA ALA A 68 -17.76 26.59 23.45
C ALA A 68 -18.68 27.58 22.73
N ARG A 69 -19.47 28.37 23.47
CA ARG A 69 -20.25 29.47 22.88
C ARG A 69 -19.37 30.54 22.26
N GLN A 70 -18.30 30.93 22.95
CA GLN A 70 -17.36 31.90 22.41
C GLN A 70 -16.67 31.34 21.16
N ALA A 71 -16.21 30.10 21.20
CA ALA A 71 -15.58 29.43 20.06
C ALA A 71 -16.52 29.31 18.85
N ALA A 72 -17.80 29.05 19.06
CA ALA A 72 -18.80 29.01 17.99
C ALA A 72 -19.04 30.40 17.35
N LEU A 73 -18.82 31.48 18.09
CA LEU A 73 -18.88 32.85 17.54
C LEU A 73 -17.59 33.22 16.80
N ASP A 74 -16.45 32.74 17.28
CA ASP A 74 -15.14 33.02 16.71
C ASP A 74 -14.91 32.21 15.41
N ASP A 75 -15.42 30.97 15.35
CA ASP A 75 -15.37 30.08 14.19
C ASP A 75 -16.74 29.42 13.92
N PRO A 76 -17.64 30.13 13.23
CA PRO A 76 -18.96 29.59 12.90
C PRO A 76 -18.90 28.47 11.86
N GLU A 77 -17.87 28.45 11.00
CA GLU A 77 -17.74 27.43 9.95
C GLU A 77 -17.50 26.05 10.56
N THR A 78 -16.58 25.95 11.52
CA THR A 78 -16.33 24.69 12.24
C THR A 78 -17.54 24.27 13.07
N ALA A 79 -18.23 25.23 13.69
CA ALA A 79 -19.45 24.95 14.45
C ALA A 79 -20.56 24.36 13.55
N GLU A 80 -20.78 24.94 12.37
CA GLU A 80 -21.76 24.44 11.39
C GLU A 80 -21.39 23.04 10.85
N GLN A 81 -20.11 22.76 10.59
CA GLN A 81 -19.64 21.44 10.13
C GLN A 81 -19.94 20.33 11.14
N LEU A 82 -19.92 20.67 12.43
CA LEU A 82 -20.28 19.76 13.52
C LEU A 82 -21.80 19.72 13.79
N GLY A 83 -22.59 20.50 13.05
CA GLY A 83 -24.05 20.55 13.14
C GLY A 83 -24.59 21.52 14.19
N TYR A 84 -23.77 22.47 14.66
CA TYR A 84 -24.19 23.45 15.66
C TYR A 84 -24.75 24.70 15.00
N SER A 85 -25.96 25.10 15.43
CA SER A 85 -26.55 26.38 15.06
C SER A 85 -26.45 27.35 16.23
N ALA A 86 -26.04 28.59 15.96
CA ALA A 86 -25.99 29.67 16.96
C ALA A 86 -27.37 30.01 17.57
N THR A 87 -28.46 29.55 16.95
CA THR A 87 -29.84 29.83 17.39
C THR A 87 -30.38 28.82 18.40
N GLU A 88 -29.71 27.66 18.57
CA GLU A 88 -30.17 26.59 19.45
C GLU A 88 -29.32 26.50 20.73
N PRO A 89 -29.89 25.99 21.84
CA PRO A 89 -29.11 25.74 23.04
C PRO A 89 -28.04 24.68 22.77
N LEU A 90 -26.76 25.05 22.90
CA LEU A 90 -25.64 24.13 22.74
C LEU A 90 -25.59 23.13 23.92
N PRO A 91 -25.80 21.82 23.71
CA PRO A 91 -25.73 20.84 24.79
C PRO A 91 -24.26 20.54 25.14
N LEU A 92 -24.03 20.07 26.36
CA LEU A 92 -22.67 19.90 26.90
C LEU A 92 -21.77 18.94 26.10
N PRO A 93 -22.24 17.77 25.62
CA PRO A 93 -21.41 16.88 24.80
C PRO A 93 -20.94 17.55 23.51
N ASP A 94 -21.81 18.36 22.92
CA ASP A 94 -21.56 19.08 21.68
C ASP A 94 -20.60 20.25 21.90
N ALA A 95 -20.77 20.97 23.02
CA ALA A 95 -19.81 21.97 23.47
C ALA A 95 -18.41 21.37 23.64
N ALA A 96 -18.31 20.21 24.30
CA ALA A 96 -17.04 19.52 24.46
C ALA A 96 -16.44 19.09 23.11
N ALA A 97 -17.27 18.55 22.21
CA ALA A 97 -16.82 18.13 20.87
C ALA A 97 -16.31 19.31 20.03
N LEU A 98 -17.00 20.46 20.06
CA LEU A 98 -16.55 21.69 19.39
C LEU A 98 -15.19 22.13 19.90
N LEU A 99 -15.01 22.18 21.22
CA LEU A 99 -13.73 22.56 21.80
C LEU A 99 -12.63 21.57 21.41
N CYS A 100 -12.92 20.26 21.38
CA CYS A 100 -11.95 19.24 20.97
C CYS A 100 -11.54 19.34 19.50
N ALA A 101 -12.42 19.87 18.64
CA ALA A 101 -12.09 20.08 17.24
C ALA A 101 -11.16 21.28 17.02
N LEU A 102 -11.23 22.28 17.92
CA LEU A 102 -10.58 23.58 17.77
C LEU A 102 -9.29 23.73 18.58
N TYR A 103 -9.15 22.99 19.69
CA TYR A 103 -8.10 23.21 20.67
C TYR A 103 -7.34 21.94 21.02
N ASP A 104 -6.11 22.12 21.51
CA ASP A 104 -5.26 21.05 21.99
C ASP A 104 -5.57 20.64 23.45
N THR A 105 -4.97 19.55 23.91
CA THR A 105 -5.26 18.97 25.23
C THR A 105 -4.92 19.91 26.40
N GLU A 106 -3.89 20.75 26.27
CA GLU A 106 -3.52 21.71 27.32
C GLU A 106 -4.60 22.78 27.45
N ALA A 107 -5.00 23.39 26.33
CA ALA A 107 -6.08 24.38 26.34
C ALA A 107 -7.43 23.79 26.79
N LEU A 108 -7.73 22.53 26.41
CA LEU A 108 -8.93 21.84 26.87
C LEU A 108 -8.96 21.69 28.40
N THR A 109 -7.80 21.44 29.02
CA THR A 109 -7.68 21.34 30.48
C THR A 109 -8.04 22.66 31.15
N ASP A 110 -7.55 23.78 30.62
CA ASP A 110 -7.87 25.12 31.11
C ASP A 110 -9.36 25.48 30.93
N MET A 111 -10.04 24.88 29.95
CA MET A 111 -11.47 25.08 29.68
C MET A 111 -12.39 24.16 30.49
N GLY A 112 -11.84 23.32 31.38
CA GLY A 112 -12.60 22.42 32.24
C GLY A 112 -12.84 21.01 31.66
N LEU A 113 -12.04 20.59 30.67
CA LEU A 113 -12.05 19.23 30.11
C LEU A 113 -10.75 18.49 30.44
N ARG A 114 -10.85 17.37 31.15
CA ARG A 114 -9.69 16.53 31.48
C ARG A 114 -9.67 15.26 30.63
N LEU A 115 -8.56 15.02 29.95
CA LEU A 115 -8.30 13.75 29.27
C LEU A 115 -8.02 12.65 30.31
N THR A 116 -8.84 11.59 30.29
CA THR A 116 -8.69 10.45 31.23
C THR A 116 -8.11 9.22 30.56
N ARG A 117 -8.27 9.10 29.23
CA ARG A 117 -7.72 7.98 28.47
C ARG A 117 -7.35 8.40 27.07
N HIS A 118 -6.17 7.97 26.64
CA HIS A 118 -5.73 8.06 25.26
C HIS A 118 -5.52 6.66 24.70
N THR A 119 -6.19 6.33 23.60
CA THR A 119 -6.00 5.07 22.89
C THR A 119 -5.72 5.33 21.41
N THR A 120 -4.57 4.88 20.93
CA THR A 120 -4.27 4.83 19.50
C THR A 120 -4.43 3.39 18.99
N ARG A 121 -5.23 3.18 17.95
CA ARG A 121 -5.29 1.93 17.19
C ARG A 121 -4.67 2.14 15.81
N VAL A 122 -3.71 1.28 15.46
CA VAL A 122 -3.08 1.27 14.14
C VAL A 122 -3.42 -0.04 13.45
N SER A 123 -4.00 0.05 12.26
CA SER A 123 -4.22 -1.09 11.36
C SER A 123 -3.35 -0.89 10.13
N ALA A 124 -2.65 -1.92 9.70
CA ALA A 124 -1.86 -1.90 8.47
C ALA A 124 -2.31 -3.04 7.56
N SER A 125 -2.56 -2.71 6.30
CA SER A 125 -2.96 -3.66 5.27
C SER A 125 -1.92 -3.68 4.15
N ASN A 126 -1.48 -4.89 3.82
CA ASN A 126 -0.63 -5.13 2.67
C ASN A 126 -1.51 -5.19 1.41
N GLN A 127 -1.26 -4.30 0.44
CA GLN A 127 -1.95 -4.31 -0.86
C GLN A 127 -1.09 -4.94 -1.97
N GLN A 128 0.00 -5.61 -1.61
CA GLN A 128 0.83 -6.36 -2.56
C GLN A 128 0.07 -7.58 -3.06
N THR A 129 -0.06 -7.67 -4.38
CA THR A 129 -0.65 -8.82 -5.07
C THR A 129 0.39 -9.90 -5.34
N GLU A 130 1.67 -9.54 -5.49
CA GLU A 130 2.76 -10.50 -5.66
C GLU A 130 3.52 -10.69 -4.33
N PRO A 131 3.82 -11.93 -3.94
CA PRO A 131 4.56 -12.20 -2.72
C PRO A 131 6.00 -11.69 -2.85
N VAL A 132 6.37 -10.75 -1.99
CA VAL A 132 7.76 -10.27 -1.87
C VAL A 132 8.46 -11.05 -0.77
N SER A 133 9.51 -11.79 -1.14
CA SER A 133 10.39 -12.49 -0.20
C SER A 133 11.73 -11.78 -0.12
N LEU A 134 12.12 -11.35 1.09
CA LEU A 134 13.47 -10.86 1.33
C LEU A 134 14.40 -12.06 1.53
N VAL A 135 15.33 -12.26 0.60
CA VAL A 135 16.42 -13.23 0.77
C VAL A 135 17.56 -12.53 1.52
N ARG A 136 17.98 -13.08 2.66
CA ARG A 136 19.16 -12.58 3.37
C ARG A 136 20.41 -12.84 2.52
N SER A 137 21.00 -11.78 1.99
CA SER A 137 22.35 -11.83 1.41
C SER A 137 23.36 -11.91 2.55
N THR A 138 24.17 -12.97 2.57
CA THR A 138 25.26 -13.14 3.54
C THR A 138 26.58 -12.52 3.08
N THR A 139 26.62 -11.92 1.88
CA THR A 139 27.80 -11.20 1.40
C THR A 139 27.79 -9.78 1.95
N PRO A 140 28.72 -9.40 2.85
CA PRO A 140 28.96 -8.00 3.13
C PRO A 140 29.33 -7.32 1.82
N ASP A 141 28.75 -6.15 1.56
CA ASP A 141 29.08 -5.35 0.38
C ASP A 141 30.60 -5.18 0.31
N GLY A 142 31.19 -5.72 -0.75
CA GLY A 142 32.62 -5.69 -0.98
C GLY A 142 33.09 -4.25 -1.08
N GLN A 143 33.85 -3.83 -0.08
CA GLN A 143 34.71 -2.66 -0.14
C GLN A 143 35.74 -2.93 -1.26
N ALA A 144 35.49 -2.35 -2.43
CA ALA A 144 36.46 -2.31 -3.52
C ALA A 144 37.60 -1.34 -3.15
N ASP A 145 38.81 -1.80 -3.43
CA ASP A 145 40.12 -1.11 -3.34
C ASP A 145 40.09 0.38 -3.71
#